data_AF-A0A7S3IW49-F1
#
_entry.id   AF-A0A7S3IW49-F1
#
_cell.length_a   1.000
_cell.length_b   1.000
_cell.length_c   1.000
_cell.angle_alpha   90.00
_cell.angle_beta   90.00
_cell.angle_gamma   90.00
#
_symmetry.space_group_name_H-M   'P 1'
#
loop_
_entity.id
_entity.type
_entity.pdbx_description
1 polymer ?
#
loop_
_entity_poly.entity_id
_entity_poly.type
_entity_poly.pdbx_seq_one_letter_code
_entity_poly.pdbx_strand_id
1 'polypeptide(L)'
;STDSGSPLQELRRGRQEANIFSLCFDMKGQWLACTSDRSTIHIFTVSVKHDNAAIKLSDEEAKADEDDPQEKVENKKSKLNFIKGILPKYFDSEWSYARFKVPGDDNQSRMICGFSGDSNHLIVVSS
;
A
#
# COMPACT_ATOMS: atom_id res chain seq x y z
N SER A 1 10.11 6.83 10.00
CA SER A 1 11.57 6.80 10.12
C SER A 1 12.06 5.36 10.04
N THR A 2 13.30 5.12 9.62
CA THR A 2 13.93 3.79 9.66
C THR A 2 14.66 3.51 10.98
N ASP A 3 14.74 4.49 11.87
CA ASP A 3 15.58 4.47 13.08
C ASP A 3 15.33 3.27 14.00
N SER A 4 14.07 2.86 14.15
CA SER A 4 13.68 1.75 15.03
C SER A 4 13.74 0.37 14.37
N GLY A 5 13.74 0.30 13.03
CA GLY A 5 13.53 -0.94 12.28
C GLY A 5 12.18 -1.64 12.51
N SER A 6 11.26 -1.02 13.26
CA SER A 6 9.95 -1.62 13.56
C SER A 6 9.06 -1.63 12.31
N PRO A 7 8.33 -2.73 12.03
CA PRO A 7 7.45 -2.79 10.87
C PRO A 7 6.30 -1.78 11.00
N LEU A 8 6.14 -0.90 10.01
CA LEU A 8 5.10 0.12 9.98
C LEU A 8 3.79 -0.37 9.34
N GLN A 9 3.91 -1.18 8.28
CA GLN A 9 2.76 -1.62 7.48
C GLN A 9 3.09 -2.95 6.79
N GLU A 10 2.08 -3.81 6.65
CA GLU A 10 2.15 -5.04 5.85
C GLU A 10 1.17 -4.94 4.67
N LEU A 11 1.66 -5.22 3.46
CA LEU A 11 0.92 -5.05 2.21
C LEU A 11 0.88 -6.36 1.42
N ARG A 12 -0.31 -6.72 0.94
CA ARG A 12 -0.54 -7.94 0.18
C ARG A 12 -0.60 -7.64 -1.32
N ARG A 13 0.44 -8.07 -2.04
CA ARG A 13 0.48 -8.06 -3.51
C ARG A 13 -0.62 -8.94 -4.12
N GLY A 14 -0.72 -10.19 -3.69
CA GLY A 14 -1.61 -11.15 -4.33
C GLY A 14 -1.81 -12.44 -3.53
N ARG A 15 -2.51 -13.39 -4.15
CA ARG A 15 -2.68 -14.75 -3.60
C ARG A 15 -1.51 -15.67 -3.93
N GLN A 16 -0.85 -15.43 -5.06
CA GLN A 16 0.17 -16.33 -5.56
C GLN A 16 1.57 -15.78 -5.27
N GLU A 17 2.52 -16.68 -5.02
CA GLU A 17 3.94 -16.35 -4.86
C GLU A 17 4.50 -15.71 -6.13
N ALA A 18 5.40 -14.75 -5.96
CA ALA A 18 5.98 -13.98 -7.05
C ALA A 18 7.39 -13.51 -6.70
N ASN A 19 8.27 -13.49 -7.68
CA ASN A 19 9.56 -12.83 -7.57
C ASN A 19 9.37 -11.32 -7.81
N ILE A 20 9.72 -10.51 -6.82
CA ILE A 20 9.66 -9.05 -6.92
C ILE A 20 10.88 -8.56 -7.70
N PHE A 21 10.64 -7.69 -8.70
CA PHE A 21 11.71 -7.11 -9.51
C PHE A 21 12.10 -5.71 -9.03
N SER A 22 11.13 -4.87 -8.72
CA SER A 22 11.37 -3.49 -8.31
C SER A 22 10.30 -3.02 -7.31
N LEU A 23 10.76 -2.20 -6.36
CA LEU A 23 9.95 -1.44 -5.42
C LEU A 23 10.37 0.03 -5.53
N CYS A 24 9.40 0.94 -5.53
CA CYS A 24 9.67 2.37 -5.58
C CYS A 24 8.66 3.13 -4.73
N PHE A 25 9.13 3.98 -3.82
CA PHE A 25 8.30 4.98 -3.16
C PHE A 25 8.24 6.24 -4.03
N ASP A 26 7.12 6.94 -3.99
CA ASP A 26 7.08 8.30 -4.52
C ASP A 26 7.83 9.27 -3.60
N MET A 27 8.05 10.50 -4.06
CA MET A 27 8.85 11.48 -3.33
C MET A 27 8.22 11.89 -1.99
N LYS A 28 6.89 11.83 -1.88
CA LYS A 28 6.15 12.17 -0.66
C LYS A 28 6.00 10.97 0.29
N GLY A 29 6.40 9.78 -0.13
CA GLY A 29 6.23 8.54 0.64
C GLY A 29 4.76 8.15 0.84
N GLN A 30 3.84 8.65 0.01
CA GLN A 30 2.41 8.33 0.05
C GLN A 30 2.10 7.07 -0.76
N TRP A 31 2.92 6.75 -1.76
CA TRP A 31 2.70 5.65 -2.70
C TRP A 31 3.89 4.70 -2.70
N LEU A 32 3.57 3.41 -2.86
CA LEU A 32 4.54 2.36 -3.10
C LEU A 32 4.14 1.59 -4.37
N ALA A 33 5.01 1.58 -5.37
CA ALA A 33 4.89 0.74 -6.54
C ALA A 33 5.66 -0.57 -6.37
N CYS A 34 5.11 -1.64 -6.94
CA CYS A 34 5.69 -2.98 -6.90
C CYS A 34 5.49 -3.69 -8.24
N THR A 35 6.60 -4.13 -8.86
CA THR A 35 6.60 -4.98 -10.06
C THR A 35 7.07 -6.39 -9.71
N SER A 36 6.57 -7.39 -10.43
CA SER A 36 6.94 -8.79 -10.22
C SER A 36 6.85 -9.60 -11.50
N ASP A 37 7.28 -10.86 -11.44
CA ASP A 37 7.11 -11.90 -12.48
C ASP A 37 5.66 -12.34 -12.72
N ARG A 38 4.66 -11.50 -12.39
CA ARG A 38 3.22 -11.86 -12.52
C ARG A 38 2.47 -10.97 -13.51
N SER A 39 3.18 -10.39 -14.47
CA SER A 39 2.66 -9.46 -15.49
C SER A 39 1.69 -8.42 -14.94
N THR A 40 1.89 -8.04 -13.68
CA THR A 40 1.03 -7.13 -12.95
C THR A 40 1.86 -6.20 -12.09
N ILE A 41 1.43 -4.95 -12.05
CA ILE A 41 2.03 -3.87 -11.31
C ILE A 41 1.03 -3.48 -10.23
N HIS A 42 1.51 -3.39 -8.99
CA HIS A 42 0.71 -3.04 -7.84
C HIS A 42 1.12 -1.66 -7.33
N ILE A 43 0.12 -0.82 -7.04
CA ILE A 43 0.31 0.50 -6.42
C ILE A 43 -0.44 0.48 -5.09
N PHE A 44 0.28 0.76 -4.01
CA PHE A 44 -0.25 0.79 -2.65
C PHE A 44 -0.19 2.20 -2.10
N THR A 45 -1.17 2.55 -1.28
CA THR A 45 -1.05 3.69 -0.39
C THR A 45 -0.18 3.29 0.80
N VAL A 46 0.65 4.22 1.26
CA VAL A 46 1.49 4.06 2.44
C VAL A 46 0.82 4.80 3.59
N SER A 47 0.45 4.06 4.63
CA SER A 47 -0.18 4.64 5.81
C SER A 47 0.89 4.88 6.87
N VAL A 48 1.43 6.10 6.94
CA VAL A 48 2.25 6.49 8.08
C VAL A 48 1.29 6.74 9.25
N LYS A 49 1.20 5.79 10.18
CA LYS A 49 0.65 6.10 11.50
C LYS A 49 1.62 7.08 12.14
N HIS A 50 1.29 8.36 12.15
CA HIS A 50 1.87 9.24 13.14
C HIS A 50 1.40 8.68 14.48
N ASP A 51 2.32 8.14 15.27
CA ASP A 51 2.09 7.84 16.67
C ASP A 51 1.87 9.18 17.40
N ASN A 52 0.74 9.83 17.17
CA ASN A 52 0.17 10.72 18.15
C ASN A 52 -0.21 9.79 19.29
N ALA A 53 0.70 9.67 20.26
CA ALA A 53 0.45 9.08 21.57
C ALA A 53 -0.58 9.93 22.33
N ALA A 54 -1.77 10.09 21.76
CA ALA A 54 -2.96 10.40 22.52
C ALA A 54 -3.33 9.10 23.24
N ILE A 55 -3.01 9.06 24.53
CA ILE A 55 -3.60 8.12 25.46
C ILE A 55 -5.11 8.15 25.22
N LYS A 56 -5.66 7.10 24.63
CA LYS A 56 -7.12 6.92 24.54
C LYS A 56 -7.61 6.57 25.94
N LEU A 57 -7.87 7.59 26.74
CA LEU A 57 -8.78 7.46 27.88
C LEU A 57 -10.20 7.54 27.32
N SER A 58 -10.93 6.45 27.54
CA SER A 58 -12.39 6.31 27.59
C SER A 58 -13.25 7.19 26.69
N ASP A 59 -14.06 6.52 25.87
CA ASP A 59 -15.40 6.89 25.39
C ASP A 59 -15.92 8.24 25.91
N GLU A 60 -15.80 9.30 25.09
CA GLU A 60 -16.85 10.26 24.78
C GLU A 60 -16.35 11.27 23.75
N GLU A 61 -17.18 11.47 22.72
CA GLU A 61 -17.27 12.62 21.82
C GLU A 61 -16.01 13.44 21.51
N ALA A 62 -15.41 13.21 20.33
CA ALA A 62 -14.57 14.21 19.66
C ALA A 62 -15.26 14.70 18.38
N LYS A 63 -15.92 15.85 18.48
CA LYS A 63 -16.11 16.78 17.34
C LYS A 63 -14.83 17.60 17.14
N ALA A 64 -14.63 18.01 15.89
CA ALA A 64 -13.50 18.76 15.31
C ALA A 64 -12.23 17.91 15.09
N ASP A 65 -11.61 17.89 13.90
CA ASP A 65 -11.42 19.01 12.97
C ASP A 65 -12.05 18.82 11.58
N GLU A 66 -12.68 19.89 11.10
CA GLU A 66 -12.92 20.12 9.67
C GLU A 66 -11.60 20.55 9.03
N ASP A 67 -11.01 19.73 8.16
CA ASP A 67 -10.05 20.20 7.16
C ASP A 67 -10.15 19.31 5.90
N ASP A 68 -10.61 19.93 4.81
CA ASP A 68 -10.72 19.51 3.40
C ASP A 68 -11.42 18.16 3.06
N PRO A 69 -12.49 18.11 2.24
CA PRO A 69 -13.05 16.87 1.70
C PRO A 69 -12.15 16.24 0.62
N GLN A 70 -10.85 16.11 0.89
CA GLN A 70 -9.97 15.29 0.08
C GLN A 70 -10.22 13.83 0.46
N GLU A 71 -10.93 13.10 -0.41
CA GLU A 71 -11.16 11.66 -0.26
C GLU A 71 -9.86 10.98 0.15
N LYS A 72 -9.84 10.46 1.38
CA LYS A 72 -8.68 9.74 1.89
C LYS A 72 -8.49 8.48 1.07
N VAL A 73 -7.52 8.50 0.17
CA VAL A 73 -7.25 7.35 -0.70
C VAL A 73 -6.67 6.22 0.15
N GLU A 74 -7.38 5.09 0.21
CA GLU A 74 -6.98 3.93 1.02
C GLU A 74 -6.80 2.66 0.18
N ASN A 75 -5.90 1.80 0.64
CA ASN A 75 -5.77 0.43 0.15
C ASN A 75 -7.08 -0.37 0.34
N LYS A 76 -7.30 -1.34 -0.55
CA LYS A 76 -8.45 -2.23 -0.45
C LYS A 76 -8.28 -3.16 0.75
N LYS A 77 -9.22 -3.15 1.69
CA LYS A 77 -9.21 -4.01 2.88
C LYS A 77 -10.18 -5.19 2.72
N SER A 78 -9.88 -6.29 3.39
CA SER A 78 -10.80 -7.42 3.50
C SER A 78 -12.10 -7.00 4.19
N LYS A 79 -13.25 -7.53 3.74
CA LYS A 79 -14.57 -7.27 4.38
C LYS A 79 -14.81 -8.08 5.65
N LEU A 80 -13.86 -8.94 6.04
CA LEU A 80 -13.98 -9.84 7.20
C LEU A 80 -13.47 -9.23 8.52
N ASN A 81 -13.22 -7.91 8.55
CA ASN A 81 -12.79 -7.17 9.75
C ASN A 81 -13.78 -7.28 10.94
N PHE A 82 -14.99 -7.79 10.72
CA PHE A 82 -16.02 -8.01 11.74
C PHE A 82 -15.68 -9.08 12.77
N ILE A 83 -14.67 -9.93 12.53
CA ILE A 83 -14.26 -11.00 13.47
C ILE A 83 -12.83 -10.77 13.98
N LYS A 84 -12.41 -9.50 14.08
CA LYS A 84 -11.13 -9.13 14.70
C LYS A 84 -11.06 -9.70 16.11
N GLY A 85 -10.14 -10.66 16.32
CA GLY A 85 -9.93 -11.36 17.59
C GLY A 85 -10.11 -12.89 17.53
N ILE A 86 -10.79 -13.42 16.52
CA ILE A 86 -10.99 -14.89 16.34
C ILE A 86 -10.31 -15.39 15.07
N LEU A 87 -10.16 -14.53 14.06
CA LEU A 87 -9.50 -14.88 12.80
C LEU A 87 -7.99 -14.62 12.86
N PRO A 88 -7.17 -15.45 12.18
CA PRO A 88 -5.74 -15.19 11.98
C PRO A 88 -5.47 -13.79 11.41
N LYS A 89 -4.37 -13.15 11.84
CA LYS A 89 -3.98 -11.79 11.42
C LYS A 89 -3.94 -11.56 9.90
N TYR A 90 -3.69 -12.60 9.10
CA TYR A 90 -3.68 -12.48 7.64
C TYR A 90 -5.06 -12.10 7.06
N PHE A 91 -6.16 -12.23 7.82
CA PHE A 91 -7.48 -11.80 7.39
C PHE A 91 -7.67 -10.27 7.42
N ASP A 92 -6.77 -9.52 8.07
CA ASP A 92 -6.70 -8.05 8.04
C ASP A 92 -5.85 -7.53 6.85
N SER A 93 -5.71 -8.32 5.77
CA SER A 93 -4.89 -7.98 4.60
C SER A 93 -5.28 -6.63 3.97
N GLU A 94 -4.29 -5.75 3.75
CA GLU A 94 -4.38 -4.60 2.85
C GLU A 94 -3.86 -4.96 1.46
N TRP A 95 -4.68 -4.75 0.43
CA TRP A 95 -4.36 -5.02 -0.96
C TRP A 95 -4.12 -3.72 -1.72
N SER A 96 -3.39 -3.80 -2.83
CA SER A 96 -3.07 -2.65 -3.68
C SER A 96 -4.29 -1.82 -4.03
N TYR A 97 -4.19 -0.50 -3.84
CA TYR A 97 -5.15 0.50 -4.31
C TYR A 97 -5.47 0.29 -5.80
N ALA A 98 -4.42 0.27 -6.62
CA ALA A 98 -4.52 0.03 -8.05
C ALA A 98 -3.66 -1.18 -8.47
N ARG A 99 -4.14 -1.88 -9.50
CA ARG A 99 -3.43 -2.98 -10.14
C ARG A 99 -3.53 -2.83 -11.65
N PHE A 100 -2.40 -2.82 -12.32
CA PHE A 100 -2.30 -2.77 -13.78
C PHE A 100 -1.76 -4.09 -14.31
N LYS A 101 -2.38 -4.68 -15.34
CA LYS A 101 -1.87 -5.87 -16.02
C LYS A 101 -1.10 -5.43 -17.26
N VAL A 102 0.16 -5.83 -17.38
CA VAL A 102 1.01 -5.50 -18.53
C VAL A 102 0.55 -6.30 -19.74
N PRO A 103 0.09 -5.66 -20.83
CA PRO A 103 -0.35 -6.37 -22.02
C PRO A 103 0.83 -7.06 -22.71
N GLY A 104 0.63 -8.28 -23.20
CA GLY A 104 1.63 -9.02 -23.97
C GLY A 104 2.80 -9.59 -23.17
N ASP A 105 2.87 -9.35 -21.86
CA ASP A 105 3.88 -9.98 -21.02
C ASP A 105 3.49 -11.43 -20.70
N ASP A 106 4.44 -12.34 -20.92
CA ASP A 106 4.35 -13.77 -20.68
C ASP A 106 4.99 -14.18 -19.35
N ASN A 107 5.22 -13.20 -18.46
CA ASN A 107 5.92 -13.29 -17.18
C ASN A 107 7.44 -13.45 -17.29
N GLN A 108 8.03 -13.26 -18.47
CA GLN A 108 9.48 -13.33 -18.64
C GLN A 108 10.15 -11.95 -18.57
N SER A 109 9.40 -10.88 -18.83
CA SER A 109 9.94 -9.52 -18.91
C SER A 109 10.30 -9.00 -17.52
N ARG A 110 11.57 -8.63 -17.31
CA ARG A 110 11.97 -7.94 -16.08
C ARG A 110 11.54 -6.49 -16.14
N MET A 111 10.98 -5.99 -15.05
CA MET A 111 10.40 -4.65 -14.98
C MET A 111 11.00 -3.85 -13.83
N ILE A 112 11.51 -2.66 -14.14
CA ILE A 112 11.83 -1.64 -13.15
C ILE A 112 10.77 -0.55 -13.19
N CYS A 113 10.47 0.07 -12.05
CA CYS A 113 9.48 1.13 -11.95
C CYS A 113 10.01 2.35 -11.19
N GLY A 114 9.46 3.52 -11.50
CA GLY A 114 9.79 4.78 -10.85
C GLY A 114 8.66 5.79 -10.96
N PHE A 115 8.43 6.55 -9.90
CA PHE A 115 7.50 7.68 -9.95
C PHE A 115 8.15 8.90 -10.59
N SER A 116 7.36 9.67 -11.35
CA SER A 116 7.73 11.02 -11.77
C SER A 116 7.84 11.96 -10.56
N GLY A 117 8.54 13.09 -10.72
CA GLY A 117 8.76 14.04 -9.63
C GLY A 117 7.50 14.68 -9.06
N ASP A 118 6.39 14.68 -9.80
CA ASP A 118 5.08 15.15 -9.36
C ASP A 118 4.23 14.06 -8.66
N SER A 119 4.75 12.82 -8.58
CA SER A 119 4.09 11.63 -8.03
C SER A 119 2.80 11.22 -8.75
N ASN A 120 2.47 11.79 -9.91
CA ASN A 120 1.23 11.48 -10.64
C ASN A 120 1.40 10.37 -11.67
N HIS A 121 2.63 10.16 -12.17
CA HIS A 121 2.92 9.16 -13.18
C HIS A 121 3.85 8.09 -12.64
N LEU A 122 3.53 6.83 -12.97
CA LEU A 122 4.42 5.69 -12.77
C LEU A 122 5.03 5.33 -14.12
N ILE A 123 6.36 5.40 -14.21
CA ILE A 123 7.15 5.00 -15.38
C ILE A 123 7.62 3.58 -15.13
N VAL A 124 7.43 2.71 -16.12
CA VAL A 124 7.82 1.30 -16.05
C VAL A 124 8.64 0.98 -17.29
N VAL A 125 9.82 0.41 -17.08
CA VAL A 125 10.71 -0.04 -18.16
C VAL A 125 10.82 -1.55 -18.08
N SER A 126 10.45 -2.23 -19.17
CA SER A 126 10.52 -3.68 -19.31
C SER A 126 11.58 -4.07 -20.33
N SER A 127 12.32 -5.15 -20.06
CA SER A 127 13.25 -5.79 -20.99
C SER A 127 12.67 -7.05 -21.59
#